data_AF-A0A957FAB0-F1
#
_entry.id   AF-A0A957FAB0-F1
#
_cell.length_a   1.000
_cell.length_b   1.000
_cell.length_c   1.000
_cell.angle_alpha   90.00
_cell.angle_beta   90.00
_cell.angle_gamma   90.00
#
_symmetry.space_group_name_H-M   'P 1'
#
loop_
_entity.id
_entity.type
_entity.pdbx_description
1 polymer ?
#
loop_
_entity_poly.entity_id
_entity_poly.type
_entity_poly.pdbx_seq_one_letter_code
_entity_poly.pdbx_strand_id
1 'polypeptide(L)'
;MSTNGYIPERALFIYAHPDDIEFGVAGTAAKWAAHGCEVTYVVITDGNAGSHEEGMTRERIAAIRREEQQAAADIAGAAHCIFLGYDDGMLQATMALRKDLVRQIRRYKPNVVVCGDPTFYYSGTYINHPDHRAAAVATLEAVFPAAEMPLTFAELAEEGLTPHKPNYVYISHAADADLYVDITEALDKKITALRAHKSQMGDWDPAPR
;
A
#
# COMPACT_ATOMS: atom_id res chain seq x y z
N MET A 1 8.80 12.16 -23.71
CA MET A 1 9.11 10.81 -24.22
C MET A 1 8.62 9.85 -23.16
N SER A 2 7.54 9.11 -23.44
CA SER A 2 7.03 8.08 -22.53
C SER A 2 8.09 6.98 -22.49
N THR A 3 8.86 6.93 -21.40
CA THR A 3 9.74 5.79 -21.15
C THR A 3 8.80 4.63 -20.85
N ASN A 4 8.89 3.57 -21.65
CA ASN A 4 8.32 2.28 -21.27
C ASN A 4 9.06 1.87 -19.98
N GLY A 5 8.51 2.27 -18.84
CA GLY A 5 9.19 2.31 -17.56
C GLY A 5 9.63 0.92 -17.11
N TYR A 6 10.63 0.87 -16.24
CA TYR A 6 11.07 -0.35 -15.58
C TYR A 6 9.86 -1.08 -14.96
N ILE A 7 9.69 -2.35 -15.30
CA ILE A 7 8.68 -3.25 -14.73
C ILE A 7 9.42 -4.27 -13.87
N PRO A 8 9.22 -4.27 -12.54
CA PRO A 8 9.87 -5.24 -11.67
C PRO A 8 9.26 -6.64 -11.86
N GLU A 9 10.01 -7.69 -11.49
CA GLU A 9 9.45 -9.05 -11.43
C GLU A 9 8.46 -9.18 -10.27
N ARG A 10 8.77 -8.57 -9.12
CA ARG A 10 7.94 -8.57 -7.91
C ARG A 10 7.90 -7.18 -7.28
N ALA A 11 6.70 -6.72 -6.92
CA ALA A 11 6.48 -5.44 -6.27
C ALA A 11 5.60 -5.56 -5.03
N LEU A 12 5.95 -4.82 -3.98
CA LEU A 12 5.22 -4.79 -2.72
C LEU A 12 4.71 -3.37 -2.46
N PHE A 13 3.39 -3.17 -2.49
CA PHE A 13 2.74 -1.90 -2.22
C PHE A 13 2.27 -1.89 -0.76
N ILE A 14 2.82 -0.98 0.05
CA ILE A 14 2.58 -0.94 1.50
C ILE A 14 1.93 0.38 1.86
N TYR A 15 0.68 0.31 2.31
CA TYR A 15 -0.14 1.49 2.63
C TYR A 15 -0.94 1.30 3.92
N ALA A 16 -1.40 2.42 4.48
CA ALA A 16 -1.98 2.43 5.82
C ALA A 16 -3.38 1.83 5.82
N HIS A 17 -4.24 2.26 4.91
CA HIS A 17 -5.66 1.90 4.91
C HIS A 17 -6.06 1.16 3.63
N PRO A 18 -7.18 0.40 3.68
CA PRO A 18 -7.94 0.10 2.48
C PRO A 18 -8.15 1.39 1.67
N ASP A 19 -8.13 1.34 0.33
CA ASP A 19 -8.30 2.45 -0.63
C ASP A 19 -7.09 3.35 -0.95
N ASP A 20 -6.09 3.45 -0.06
CA ASP A 20 -4.91 4.30 -0.27
C ASP A 20 -4.21 3.99 -1.60
N ILE A 21 -4.09 2.70 -1.92
CA ILE A 21 -3.48 2.22 -3.16
C ILE A 21 -4.31 2.68 -4.36
N GLU A 22 -5.63 2.55 -4.30
CA GLU A 22 -6.55 2.90 -5.38
C GLU A 22 -6.60 4.41 -5.66
N PHE A 23 -6.56 5.24 -4.62
CA PHE A 23 -6.46 6.69 -4.79
C PHE A 23 -5.10 7.09 -5.39
N GLY A 24 -4.01 6.54 -4.87
CA GLY A 24 -2.66 6.88 -5.28
C GLY A 24 -2.20 6.14 -6.54
N VAL A 25 -1.78 4.90 -6.36
CA VAL A 25 -0.84 4.19 -7.25
C VAL A 25 -1.40 2.93 -7.92
N ALA A 26 -2.69 2.62 -7.81
CA ALA A 26 -3.27 1.40 -8.39
C ALA A 26 -3.16 1.33 -9.92
N GLY A 27 -3.05 2.46 -10.61
CA GLY A 27 -2.76 2.47 -12.05
C GLY A 27 -1.37 1.88 -12.35
N THR A 28 -0.37 2.20 -11.53
CA THR A 28 0.97 1.61 -11.63
C THR A 28 0.94 0.12 -11.30
N ALA A 29 0.25 -0.26 -10.21
CA ALA A 29 0.07 -1.66 -9.83
C ALA A 29 -0.61 -2.47 -10.95
N ALA A 30 -1.72 -1.98 -11.50
CA ALA A 30 -2.46 -2.62 -12.57
C ALA A 30 -1.63 -2.74 -13.86
N LYS A 31 -0.88 -1.70 -14.21
CA LYS A 31 0.05 -1.73 -15.35
C LYS A 31 1.12 -2.80 -15.15
N TRP A 32 1.77 -2.84 -14.00
CA TRP A 32 2.82 -3.82 -13.70
C TRP A 32 2.27 -5.25 -13.70
N ALA A 33 1.12 -5.48 -13.07
CA ALA A 33 0.46 -6.79 -13.07
C ALA A 33 0.12 -7.26 -14.50
N ALA A 34 -0.41 -6.38 -15.35
CA ALA A 34 -0.71 -6.70 -16.76
C ALA A 34 0.54 -7.07 -17.58
N HIS A 35 1.72 -6.67 -17.11
CA HIS A 35 3.01 -6.93 -17.74
C HIS A 35 3.86 -7.97 -17.00
N GLY A 36 3.23 -8.81 -16.17
CA GLY A 36 3.87 -9.97 -15.56
C GLY A 36 4.60 -9.72 -14.25
N CYS A 37 4.49 -8.52 -13.65
CA CYS A 37 4.93 -8.31 -12.27
C CYS A 37 4.00 -9.03 -11.30
N GLU A 38 4.58 -9.77 -10.34
CA GLU A 38 3.85 -10.27 -9.18
C GLU A 38 3.64 -9.10 -8.20
N VAL A 39 2.44 -8.53 -8.24
CA VAL A 39 2.06 -7.41 -7.37
C VAL A 39 1.45 -7.94 -6.09
N THR A 40 2.02 -7.53 -4.95
CA THR A 40 1.46 -7.81 -3.62
C THR A 40 1.07 -6.50 -2.93
N TYR A 41 -0.15 -6.44 -2.41
CA TYR A 41 -0.61 -5.37 -1.54
C TYR A 41 -0.44 -5.77 -0.08
N VAL A 42 0.05 -4.84 0.73
CA VAL A 42 0.09 -4.94 2.19
C VAL A 42 -0.62 -3.72 2.75
N VAL A 43 -1.79 -3.97 3.34
CA VAL A 43 -2.63 -2.96 3.97
C VAL A 43 -2.47 -3.11 5.48
N ILE A 44 -1.97 -2.06 6.13
CA ILE A 44 -1.51 -2.15 7.51
C ILE A 44 -2.69 -2.17 8.48
N THR A 45 -3.63 -1.25 8.32
CA THR A 45 -4.81 -1.12 9.17
C THR A 45 -6.03 -1.75 8.52
N ASP A 46 -7.05 -2.01 9.32
CA ASP A 46 -8.34 -2.50 8.82
C ASP A 46 -9.27 -1.39 8.34
N GLY A 47 -8.83 -0.12 8.35
CA GLY A 47 -9.70 1.01 8.03
C GLY A 47 -10.90 1.12 9.00
N ASN A 48 -10.73 0.60 10.22
CA ASN A 48 -11.82 0.30 11.13
C ASN A 48 -12.41 1.54 11.86
N ALA A 49 -11.96 2.74 11.51
CA ALA A 49 -12.50 4.02 11.95
C ALA A 49 -13.09 4.86 10.80
N GLY A 50 -12.95 4.42 9.55
CA GLY A 50 -13.40 5.11 8.34
C GLY A 50 -14.90 5.02 8.05
N SER A 51 -15.74 5.47 8.98
CA SER A 51 -17.18 5.62 8.74
C SER A 51 -17.78 6.78 9.54
N HIS A 52 -18.76 7.45 8.93
CA HIS A 52 -19.61 8.45 9.58
C HIS A 52 -21.03 7.94 9.86
N GLU A 53 -21.33 6.66 9.55
CA GLU A 53 -22.64 6.06 9.75
C GLU A 53 -22.93 5.86 11.24
N GLU A 54 -24.09 6.34 11.70
CA GLU A 54 -24.54 6.13 13.07
C GLU A 54 -24.80 4.64 13.35
N GLY A 55 -24.28 4.12 14.46
CA GLY A 55 -24.41 2.71 14.83
C GLY A 55 -23.43 1.77 14.10
N MET A 56 -22.53 2.29 13.26
CA MET A 56 -21.42 1.51 12.70
C MET A 56 -20.45 1.09 13.82
N THR A 57 -20.02 -0.16 13.82
CA THR A 57 -18.97 -0.66 14.73
C THR A 57 -17.65 -0.85 13.99
N ARG A 58 -16.53 -0.83 14.73
CA ARG A 58 -15.19 -1.03 14.17
C ARG A 58 -15.08 -2.36 13.43
N GLU A 59 -15.64 -3.42 14.00
CA GLU A 59 -15.60 -4.77 13.43
C GLU A 59 -16.37 -4.84 12.12
N ARG A 60 -17.54 -4.18 12.05
CA ARG A 60 -18.38 -4.18 10.86
C ARG A 60 -17.73 -3.41 9.71
N ILE A 61 -17.22 -2.20 9.97
CA ILE A 61 -16.56 -1.41 8.92
C ILE A 61 -15.24 -2.04 8.47
N ALA A 62 -14.48 -2.67 9.39
CA ALA A 62 -13.30 -3.47 9.04
C ALA A 62 -13.63 -4.61 8.07
N ALA A 63 -14.68 -5.38 8.35
CA ALA A 63 -15.10 -6.48 7.47
C ALA A 63 -15.48 -5.98 6.08
N ILE A 64 -16.27 -4.91 6.01
CA ILE A 64 -16.67 -4.28 4.74
C ILE A 64 -15.43 -3.82 3.96
N ARG A 65 -14.55 -3.04 4.58
CA ARG A 65 -13.39 -2.45 3.88
C ARG A 65 -12.36 -3.50 3.46
N ARG A 66 -12.25 -4.63 4.18
CA ARG A 66 -11.43 -5.78 3.73
C ARG A 66 -11.99 -6.43 2.48
N GLU A 67 -13.31 -6.65 2.41
CA GLU A 67 -13.97 -7.19 1.22
C GLU A 67 -13.82 -6.24 0.02
N GLU A 68 -14.02 -4.94 0.24
CA GLU A 68 -13.85 -3.90 -0.79
C GLU A 68 -12.41 -3.85 -1.31
N GLN A 69 -11.41 -3.87 -0.41
CA GLN A 69 -10.01 -3.85 -0.80
C GLN A 69 -9.57 -5.13 -1.53
N GLN A 70 -10.08 -6.30 -1.13
CA GLN A 70 -9.81 -7.53 -1.86
C GLN A 70 -10.37 -7.46 -3.28
N ALA A 71 -11.61 -6.99 -3.44
CA ALA A 71 -12.20 -6.80 -4.76
C ALA A 71 -11.41 -5.79 -5.61
N ALA A 72 -10.95 -4.69 -5.02
CA ALA A 72 -10.11 -3.70 -5.69
C ALA A 72 -8.76 -4.31 -6.14
N ALA A 73 -8.12 -5.10 -5.28
CA ALA A 73 -6.88 -5.80 -5.58
C ALA A 73 -7.04 -6.81 -6.72
N ASP A 74 -8.14 -7.58 -6.73
CA ASP A 74 -8.48 -8.52 -7.79
C ASP A 74 -8.70 -7.80 -9.13
N ILE A 75 -9.41 -6.66 -9.11
CA ILE A 75 -9.61 -5.81 -10.29
C ILE A 75 -8.27 -5.28 -10.80
N ALA A 76 -7.40 -4.77 -9.92
CA ALA A 76 -6.07 -4.30 -10.30
C ALA A 76 -5.22 -5.44 -10.89
N GLY A 77 -5.44 -6.68 -10.46
CA GLY A 77 -4.67 -7.86 -10.85
C GLY A 77 -3.52 -8.14 -9.91
N ALA A 78 -3.61 -7.70 -8.65
CA ALA A 78 -2.65 -8.08 -7.62
C ALA A 78 -2.70 -9.60 -7.38
N ALA A 79 -1.54 -10.23 -7.24
CA ALA A 79 -1.46 -11.65 -6.92
C ALA A 79 -1.86 -11.94 -5.46
N HIS A 80 -1.59 -10.97 -4.57
CA HIS A 80 -1.81 -11.10 -3.14
C HIS A 80 -2.30 -9.77 -2.54
N CYS A 81 -3.25 -9.86 -1.60
CA CYS A 81 -3.68 -8.74 -0.77
C CYS A 81 -3.64 -9.16 0.70
N ILE A 82 -2.75 -8.52 1.47
CA ILE A 82 -2.43 -8.91 2.85
C ILE A 82 -2.87 -7.81 3.81
N PHE A 83 -3.63 -8.19 4.83
CA PHE A 83 -4.05 -7.28 5.90
C PHE A 83 -3.25 -7.59 7.17
N LEU A 84 -2.62 -6.57 7.77
CA LEU A 84 -1.88 -6.74 9.03
C LEU A 84 -2.77 -6.60 10.27
N GLY A 85 -3.96 -5.99 10.14
CA GLY A 85 -4.96 -5.95 11.20
C GLY A 85 -4.74 -4.90 12.28
N TYR A 86 -3.98 -3.84 12.00
CA TYR A 86 -3.80 -2.73 12.95
C TYR A 86 -5.04 -1.83 12.99
N ASP A 87 -5.23 -1.11 14.10
CA ASP A 87 -6.33 -0.15 14.26
C ASP A 87 -6.08 1.14 13.48
N ASP A 88 -7.11 1.58 12.76
CA ASP A 88 -7.17 2.84 12.03
C ASP A 88 -7.32 4.04 13.00
N GLY A 89 -6.59 5.11 12.71
CA GLY A 89 -6.52 6.35 13.48
C GLY A 89 -5.53 6.33 14.65
N MET A 90 -4.88 5.20 14.89
CA MET A 90 -4.02 4.95 16.05
C MET A 90 -2.65 4.38 15.65
N LEU A 91 -2.34 4.34 14.35
CA LEU A 91 -1.13 3.67 13.88
C LEU A 91 0.13 4.43 14.32
N GLN A 92 1.12 3.68 14.81
CA GLN A 92 2.44 4.19 15.14
C GLN A 92 3.52 3.32 14.48
N ALA A 93 4.64 3.95 14.11
CA ALA A 93 5.82 3.27 13.59
C ALA A 93 6.58 2.52 14.70
N THR A 94 5.97 1.47 15.23
CA THR A 94 6.52 0.67 16.33
C THR A 94 7.50 -0.38 15.82
N MET A 95 8.31 -0.93 16.73
CA MET A 95 9.19 -2.06 16.40
C MET A 95 8.41 -3.33 15.99
N ALA A 96 7.19 -3.51 16.54
CA ALA A 96 6.31 -4.61 16.17
C ALA A 96 5.85 -4.48 14.71
N LEU A 97 5.36 -3.30 14.32
CA LEU A 97 4.98 -3.02 12.93
C LEU A 97 6.18 -3.15 11.99
N ARG A 98 7.35 -2.63 12.38
CA ARG A 98 8.58 -2.80 11.58
C ARG A 98 8.91 -4.28 11.36
N LYS A 99 8.78 -5.12 12.39
CA LYS A 99 8.98 -6.58 12.25
C LYS A 99 7.97 -7.20 11.30
N ASP A 100 6.70 -6.83 11.40
CA ASP A 100 5.65 -7.36 10.54
C ASP A 100 5.87 -6.99 9.07
N LEU A 101 6.34 -5.78 8.80
CA LEU A 101 6.72 -5.34 7.46
C LEU A 101 7.98 -6.05 6.95
N VAL A 102 9.01 -6.25 7.79
CA VAL A 102 10.18 -7.06 7.43
C VAL A 102 9.78 -8.49 7.09
N ARG A 103 8.83 -9.08 7.84
CA ARG A 103 8.26 -10.39 7.53
C ARG A 103 7.68 -10.43 6.12
N GLN A 104 6.89 -9.43 5.71
CA GLN A 104 6.33 -9.37 4.36
C GLN A 104 7.42 -9.17 3.29
N ILE A 105 8.38 -8.27 3.51
CA ILE A 105 9.48 -8.02 2.56
C ILE A 105 10.32 -9.30 2.35
N ARG A 106 10.64 -10.03 3.43
CA ARG A 106 11.39 -11.28 3.34
C ARG A 106 10.58 -12.43 2.73
N ARG A 107 9.26 -12.42 2.89
CA ARG A 107 8.34 -13.42 2.31
C ARG A 107 8.18 -13.26 0.81
N TYR A 108 7.88 -12.05 0.34
CA TYR A 108 7.57 -11.79 -1.07
C TYR A 108 8.79 -11.39 -1.91
N LYS A 109 9.96 -11.16 -1.28
CA LYS A 109 11.23 -10.87 -1.95
C LYS A 109 11.10 -9.82 -3.08
N PRO A 110 10.46 -8.66 -2.85
CA PRO A 110 10.14 -7.71 -3.91
C PRO A 110 11.39 -7.03 -4.47
N ASN A 111 11.45 -6.80 -5.78
CA ASN A 111 12.47 -5.92 -6.35
C ASN A 111 12.19 -4.45 -5.99
N VAL A 112 10.91 -4.09 -5.88
CA VAL A 112 10.45 -2.72 -5.60
C VAL A 112 9.48 -2.72 -4.44
N VAL A 113 9.69 -1.80 -3.50
CA VAL A 113 8.68 -1.44 -2.49
C VAL A 113 8.09 -0.08 -2.85
N VAL A 114 6.76 0.05 -2.79
CA VAL A 114 6.05 1.31 -3.03
C VAL A 114 5.34 1.72 -1.75
N CYS A 115 5.53 2.96 -1.30
CA CYS A 115 4.89 3.49 -0.09
C CYS A 115 4.59 4.99 -0.20
N GLY A 116 4.02 5.59 0.85
CA GLY A 116 3.85 7.05 0.96
C GLY A 116 5.10 7.80 1.41
N ASP A 117 5.04 9.12 1.38
CA ASP A 117 6.07 10.05 1.90
C ASP A 117 5.90 10.29 3.41
N PRO A 118 6.90 9.96 4.26
CA PRO A 118 6.82 10.20 5.70
C PRO A 118 6.85 11.68 6.09
N THR A 119 7.29 12.56 5.19
CA THR A 119 7.45 14.00 5.42
C THR A 119 6.22 14.81 5.01
N PHE A 120 5.22 14.18 4.40
CA PHE A 120 4.02 14.86 3.94
C PHE A 120 3.06 15.12 5.11
N TYR A 121 3.07 16.33 5.68
CA TYR A 121 2.15 16.72 6.76
C TYR A 121 0.89 17.43 6.26
N TYR A 122 1.00 18.27 5.23
CA TYR A 122 -0.11 19.02 4.65
C TYR A 122 0.26 19.53 3.25
N SER A 123 -0.74 19.79 2.41
CA SER A 123 -0.59 20.49 1.12
C SER A 123 -1.85 21.32 0.85
N GLY A 124 -1.67 22.62 0.61
CA GLY A 124 -2.80 23.54 0.44
C GLY A 124 -3.76 23.50 1.63
N THR A 125 -5.00 23.07 1.38
CA THR A 125 -6.07 22.93 2.39
C THR A 125 -6.16 21.53 3.00
N TYR A 126 -5.32 20.58 2.57
CA TYR A 126 -5.35 19.20 3.01
C TYR A 126 -4.35 18.96 4.14
N ILE A 127 -4.81 18.33 5.23
CA ILE A 127 -3.97 17.85 6.33
C ILE A 127 -3.84 16.33 6.17
N ASN A 128 -2.61 15.82 6.13
CA ASN A 128 -2.36 14.41 5.94
C ASN A 128 -2.64 13.60 7.22
N HIS A 129 -3.23 12.41 7.04
CA HIS A 129 -3.53 11.49 8.12
C HIS A 129 -2.25 11.02 8.83
N PRO A 130 -2.22 10.95 10.19
CA PRO A 130 -1.04 10.46 10.91
C PRO A 130 -0.65 9.04 10.52
N ASP A 131 -1.62 8.17 10.25
CA ASP A 131 -1.35 6.76 9.89
C ASP A 131 -0.61 6.65 8.56
N HIS A 132 -0.86 7.53 7.58
CA HIS A 132 -0.09 7.56 6.32
C HIS A 132 1.40 7.79 6.59
N ARG A 133 1.71 8.74 7.49
CA ARG A 133 3.09 9.02 7.87
C ARG A 133 3.69 7.88 8.68
N ALA A 134 2.95 7.31 9.62
CA ALA A 134 3.42 6.16 10.43
C ALA A 134 3.72 4.93 9.55
N ALA A 135 2.85 4.63 8.59
CA ALA A 135 3.03 3.58 7.59
C ALA A 135 4.28 3.81 6.72
N ALA A 136 4.45 5.03 6.21
CA ALA A 136 5.62 5.40 5.42
C ALA A 136 6.93 5.27 6.21
N VAL A 137 6.99 5.80 7.44
CA VAL A 137 8.15 5.67 8.33
C VAL A 137 8.46 4.20 8.58
N ALA A 138 7.48 3.41 9.02
CA ALA A 138 7.69 2.01 9.33
C ALA A 138 8.14 1.20 8.11
N THR A 139 7.64 1.54 6.92
CA THR A 139 8.04 0.90 5.66
C THR A 139 9.49 1.18 5.31
N LEU A 140 9.92 2.45 5.35
CA LEU A 140 11.30 2.81 5.02
C LEU A 140 12.29 2.17 6.00
N GLU A 141 11.96 2.18 7.30
CA GLU A 141 12.78 1.54 8.33
C GLU A 141 12.79 0.01 8.25
N ALA A 142 11.71 -0.59 7.73
CA ALA A 142 11.65 -2.02 7.45
C ALA A 142 12.51 -2.39 6.23
N VAL A 143 12.53 -1.56 5.18
CA VAL A 143 13.37 -1.77 4.00
C VAL A 143 14.84 -1.65 4.37
N PHE A 144 15.27 -0.52 4.94
CA PHE A 144 16.66 -0.27 5.28
C PHE A 144 16.82 0.22 6.73
N PRO A 145 17.71 -0.40 7.52
CA PRO A 145 18.55 -1.56 7.19
C PRO A 145 17.87 -2.92 7.43
N ALA A 146 16.62 -2.97 7.93
CA ALA A 146 16.13 -4.15 8.63
C ALA A 146 15.91 -5.40 7.75
N ALA A 147 15.37 -5.27 6.53
CA ALA A 147 15.04 -6.41 5.69
C ALA A 147 16.26 -7.21 5.22
N GLU A 148 17.38 -6.53 4.95
CA GLU A 148 18.61 -7.15 4.41
C GLU A 148 19.54 -7.70 5.50
N MET A 149 19.37 -7.29 6.76
CA MET A 149 20.29 -7.66 7.83
C MET A 149 19.88 -8.96 8.52
N PRO A 150 20.72 -10.02 8.54
CA PRO A 150 20.37 -11.32 9.13
C PRO A 150 20.14 -11.28 10.64
N LEU A 151 20.75 -10.33 11.35
CA LEU A 151 20.63 -10.22 12.81
C LEU A 151 19.46 -9.35 13.26
N THR A 152 18.87 -8.56 12.35
CA THR A 152 17.66 -7.79 12.65
C THR A 152 16.45 -8.71 12.49
N PHE A 153 15.66 -8.86 13.57
CA PHE A 153 14.55 -9.83 13.64
C PHE A 153 14.99 -11.25 13.23
N ALA A 154 16.08 -11.72 13.85
CA ALA A 154 16.66 -13.03 13.54
C ALA A 154 15.66 -14.19 13.74
N GLU A 155 14.67 -14.02 14.63
CA GLU A 155 13.62 -15.01 14.88
C GLU A 155 12.77 -15.31 13.62
N LEU A 156 12.73 -14.41 12.63
CA LEU A 156 12.01 -14.68 11.37
C LEU A 156 12.63 -15.82 10.56
N ALA A 157 13.89 -16.22 10.86
CA ALA A 157 14.50 -17.40 10.27
C ALA A 157 13.78 -18.69 10.67
N GLU A 158 13.12 -18.73 11.84
CA GLU A 158 12.30 -19.86 12.29
C GLU A 158 11.04 -20.03 11.42
N GLU A 159 10.57 -18.94 10.79
CA GLU A 159 9.51 -18.94 9.78
C GLU A 159 10.02 -19.30 8.37
N GLY A 160 11.31 -19.63 8.21
CA GLY A 160 11.96 -19.87 6.92
C GLY A 160 12.24 -18.61 6.10
N LEU A 161 12.15 -17.42 6.72
CA LEU A 161 12.28 -16.14 6.02
C LEU A 161 13.72 -15.63 6.06
N THR A 162 14.41 -15.74 4.93
CA THR A 162 15.78 -15.25 4.77
C THR A 162 15.83 -13.73 4.52
N PRO A 163 16.95 -13.05 4.78
CA PRO A 163 17.11 -11.63 4.47
C PRO A 163 16.86 -11.31 2.99
N HIS A 164 16.44 -10.08 2.72
CA HIS A 164 16.17 -9.61 1.36
C HIS A 164 16.42 -8.11 1.26
N LYS A 165 17.08 -7.69 0.18
CA LYS A 165 17.30 -6.28 -0.14
C LYS A 165 16.48 -5.92 -1.39
N PRO A 166 15.43 -5.09 -1.27
CA PRO A 166 14.79 -4.49 -2.44
C PRO A 166 15.79 -3.65 -3.25
N ASN A 167 15.62 -3.59 -4.57
CA ASN A 167 16.47 -2.79 -5.46
C ASN A 167 16.11 -1.30 -5.40
N TYR A 168 14.81 -1.02 -5.29
CA TYR A 168 14.27 0.34 -5.26
C TYR A 168 13.16 0.49 -4.24
N VAL A 169 13.01 1.70 -3.73
CA VAL A 169 11.82 2.17 -3.02
C VAL A 169 11.25 3.34 -3.81
N TYR A 170 9.97 3.27 -4.17
CA TYR A 170 9.26 4.40 -4.78
C TYR A 170 8.33 5.03 -3.77
N ILE A 171 8.53 6.33 -3.56
CA ILE A 171 7.79 7.13 -2.60
C ILE A 171 6.72 7.91 -3.39
N SER A 172 5.47 7.53 -3.18
CA SER A 172 4.31 8.21 -3.76
C SER A 172 3.94 9.46 -2.94
N HIS A 173 3.30 10.42 -3.59
CA HIS A 173 2.90 11.70 -2.99
C HIS A 173 4.05 12.56 -2.45
N ALA A 174 5.29 12.29 -2.88
CA ALA A 174 6.44 13.12 -2.58
C ALA A 174 6.31 14.52 -3.21
N ALA A 175 6.70 15.56 -2.48
CA ALA A 175 6.64 16.94 -2.97
C ALA A 175 7.61 17.19 -4.14
N ASP A 176 8.70 16.43 -4.20
CA ASP A 176 9.80 16.54 -5.16
C ASP A 176 9.90 15.29 -6.07
N ALA A 177 8.75 14.71 -6.44
CA ALA A 177 8.70 13.54 -7.29
C ALA A 177 9.53 13.70 -8.58
N ASP A 178 10.39 12.71 -8.86
CA ASP A 178 11.33 12.67 -9.98
C ASP A 178 10.99 11.58 -11.02
N LEU A 179 10.01 10.73 -10.72
CA LEU A 179 9.52 9.66 -11.57
C LEU A 179 8.00 9.75 -11.76
N TYR A 180 7.56 9.66 -13.01
CA TYR A 180 6.15 9.60 -13.40
C TYR A 180 5.90 8.35 -14.22
N VAL A 181 4.94 7.53 -13.76
CA VAL A 181 4.52 6.33 -14.48
C VAL A 181 3.29 6.67 -15.32
N ASP A 182 3.40 6.50 -16.64
CA ASP A 182 2.26 6.61 -17.55
C ASP A 182 1.31 5.42 -17.35
N ILE A 183 0.13 5.69 -16.79
CA ILE A 183 -0.92 4.72 -16.50
C ILE A 183 -2.07 4.79 -17.51
N THR A 184 -1.90 5.44 -18.66
CA THR A 184 -2.99 5.65 -19.63
C THR A 184 -3.71 4.34 -19.99
N GLU A 185 -2.96 3.25 -20.19
CA GLU A 185 -3.52 1.92 -20.49
C GLU A 185 -4.22 1.24 -19.30
N ALA A 186 -3.89 1.65 -18.07
CA ALA A 186 -4.41 1.06 -16.83
C ALA A 186 -5.43 1.96 -16.12
N LEU A 187 -5.76 3.12 -16.70
CA LEU A 187 -6.58 4.15 -16.08
C LEU A 187 -8.01 3.62 -15.79
N ASP A 188 -8.63 2.96 -16.76
CA ASP A 188 -9.97 2.38 -16.58
C ASP A 188 -9.98 1.32 -15.47
N LYS A 189 -8.89 0.55 -15.36
CA LYS A 189 -8.72 -0.47 -14.32
C LYS A 189 -8.56 0.18 -12.94
N LYS A 190 -7.75 1.25 -12.84
CA LYS A 190 -7.61 2.07 -11.63
C LYS A 190 -8.97 2.61 -11.17
N ILE A 191 -9.74 3.22 -12.08
CA ILE A 191 -11.06 3.79 -11.79
C ILE A 191 -12.03 2.68 -11.32
N THR A 192 -12.01 1.52 -11.98
CA THR A 192 -12.87 0.39 -11.61
C THR A 192 -12.51 -0.18 -10.25
N ALA A 193 -11.21 -0.32 -9.94
CA ALA A 193 -10.74 -0.75 -8.63
C ALA A 193 -11.15 0.25 -7.53
N LEU A 194 -11.00 1.55 -7.78
CA LEU A 194 -11.39 2.59 -6.83
C LEU A 194 -12.89 2.56 -6.52
N ARG A 195 -13.74 2.28 -7.51
CA ARG A 195 -15.20 2.12 -7.32
C ARG A 195 -15.59 0.92 -6.45
N ALA A 196 -14.67 -0.03 -6.20
CA ALA A 196 -14.96 -1.15 -5.31
C ALA A 196 -15.09 -0.71 -3.85
N HIS A 197 -14.47 0.42 -3.46
CA HIS A 197 -14.50 0.99 -2.11
C HIS A 197 -15.80 1.76 -1.81
N LYS A 198 -16.96 1.11 -2.02
CA LYS A 198 -18.28 1.73 -1.94
C LYS A 198 -18.53 2.50 -0.64
N SER A 199 -18.06 1.96 0.48
CA SER A 199 -18.18 2.58 1.79
C SER A 199 -17.48 3.95 1.89
N GLN A 200 -16.45 4.17 1.07
CA GLN A 200 -15.63 5.40 1.06
C GLN A 200 -15.98 6.34 -0.09
N MET A 201 -16.53 5.80 -1.17
CA MET A 201 -16.89 6.58 -2.36
C MET A 201 -18.22 7.32 -2.21
N GLY A 202 -19.17 6.77 -1.44
CA GLY A 202 -20.52 7.34 -1.34
C GLY A 202 -21.15 7.54 -2.73
N ASP A 203 -21.67 8.74 -3.00
CA ASP A 203 -22.25 9.11 -4.30
C ASP A 203 -21.22 9.69 -5.31
N TRP A 204 -19.93 9.78 -4.94
CA TRP A 204 -18.91 10.34 -5.81
C TRP A 204 -18.44 9.31 -6.86
N ASP A 205 -18.45 9.72 -8.14
CA ASP A 205 -17.89 8.93 -9.24
C ASP A 205 -16.48 9.43 -9.60
N PRO A 206 -15.44 8.56 -9.56
CA PRO A 206 -14.07 8.91 -9.89
C PRO A 206 -13.79 9.04 -11.40
N ALA A 207 -14.77 8.79 -12.27
CA ALA A 207 -14.59 8.97 -13.71
C ALA A 207 -14.32 10.45 -14.10
N PRO A 208 -13.53 10.68 -15.17
CA PRO A 208 -13.39 12.02 -15.74
C PRO A 208 -14.75 12.60 -16.10
N ARG A 209 -14.99 13.86 -15.71
CA ARG A 209 -16.15 14.64 -16.14
C ARG A 209 -15.92 15.26 -17.52
#